data_AF-A0A1C4JTC8-F1
#
_entry.id   AF-A0A1C4JTC8-F1
#
_cell.length_a   1.000
_cell.length_b   1.000
_cell.length_c   1.000
_cell.angle_alpha   90.00
_cell.angle_beta   90.00
_cell.angle_gamma   90.00
#
_symmetry.space_group_name_H-M   'P 1'
#
loop_
_entity.id
_entity.type
_entity.pdbx_description
1 polymer ?
#
loop_
_entity_poly.entity_id
_entity_poly.type
_entity_poly.pdbx_seq_one_letter_code
_entity_poly.pdbx_strand_id
1 'polypeptide(L)'
;MDADEHQDMDRYEPDTALTRLIRIPVRIVVLVVVLPVRMVWDLLAAGWHAFDRTLLRPLGRGLAWLADTLLLTPLAWLFTKVLTPLALAVTWLATAVFIWPWTGLWRYVVVPVAKYGVAVPVGWLYANLLTPLGHGAARLCGKAGRGVAWLVTTLVVAPAGGLWRHVLVPAARYGVAVPLVWLYGAVLTPVGRGTAWVLDRVWRGTAWVSGIVWRGAAWFFGGVWTALAAIGHGLWAAVTWLVLTLLVAPASWLYRRVLGPVGREIAEAAEVAWRIAGYLSRAVGRGIARLFRHLVGVPVAWAYRTVCTPVGHFVRDALWAPARRAAAEAGRAARSALATARETVRQARRDAWRALVGGTAGARSGEPLGVPARTLGSTTTVPSAAQASETSLLSEKLVKQG
;
A
#
# COMPACT_ATOMS: atom_id res chain seq x y z
N MET A 1 -126.10 -14.05 7.52
CA MET A 1 -125.65 -15.44 7.36
C MET A 1 -124.53 -15.45 6.35
N ASP A 2 -123.27 -15.72 6.63
CA ASP A 2 -122.41 -15.76 7.82
C ASP A 2 -121.02 -16.11 7.24
N ALA A 3 -119.96 -15.82 8.00
CA ALA A 3 -118.59 -16.31 7.84
C ALA A 3 -117.69 -15.66 6.76
N ASP A 4 -116.79 -14.79 7.24
CA ASP A 4 -115.33 -14.95 7.29
C ASP A 4 -114.54 -15.57 6.11
N GLU A 5 -113.23 -15.23 6.09
CA GLU A 5 -112.10 -16.00 5.53
C GLU A 5 -111.72 -15.67 4.05
N HIS A 6 -110.56 -15.14 3.65
CA HIS A 6 -109.24 -14.96 4.28
C HIS A 6 -108.39 -13.93 3.50
N GLN A 7 -107.53 -13.20 4.22
CA GLN A 7 -106.41 -12.44 3.68
C GLN A 7 -105.33 -13.40 3.14
N ASP A 8 -104.80 -13.12 1.94
CA ASP A 8 -103.42 -13.44 1.57
C ASP A 8 -102.87 -12.20 0.83
N MET A 9 -102.25 -11.24 1.51
CA MET A 9 -100.84 -11.27 1.91
C MET A 9 -99.88 -11.31 0.72
N ASP A 10 -99.74 -10.18 0.03
CA ASP A 10 -98.47 -9.80 -0.60
C ASP A 10 -97.42 -9.55 0.50
N ARG A 11 -96.94 -10.67 1.06
CA ARG A 11 -96.01 -10.80 2.19
C ARG A 11 -94.54 -10.72 1.74
N TYR A 12 -94.23 -9.94 0.69
CA TYR A 12 -92.86 -9.83 0.17
C TYR A 12 -92.42 -8.44 -0.32
N GLU A 13 -93.15 -7.37 0.05
CA GLU A 13 -92.60 -6.00 0.02
C GLU A 13 -91.81 -5.57 1.28
N PRO A 14 -92.00 -6.14 2.50
CA PRO A 14 -91.30 -5.60 3.66
C PRO A 14 -89.81 -5.93 3.66
N ASP A 15 -89.37 -7.05 3.05
CA ASP A 15 -87.94 -7.40 3.07
C ASP A 15 -87.11 -6.46 2.18
N THR A 16 -87.64 -5.99 1.05
CA THR A 16 -86.90 -5.07 0.17
C THR A 16 -86.91 -3.63 0.72
N ALA A 17 -88.03 -3.23 1.32
CA ALA A 17 -88.17 -1.92 1.97
C ALA A 17 -87.36 -1.86 3.27
N LEU A 18 -87.43 -2.86 4.15
CA LEU A 18 -86.67 -2.94 5.39
C LEU A 18 -85.17 -3.14 5.11
N THR A 19 -84.79 -3.95 4.11
CA THR A 19 -83.37 -4.07 3.73
C THR A 19 -82.84 -2.77 3.11
N ARG A 20 -83.64 -2.02 2.35
CA ARG A 20 -83.25 -0.66 1.92
C ARG A 20 -83.21 0.32 3.09
N LEU A 21 -84.20 0.30 3.98
CA LEU A 21 -84.32 1.22 5.11
C LEU A 21 -83.28 0.95 6.20
N ILE A 22 -82.76 -0.28 6.31
CA ILE A 22 -81.62 -0.64 7.17
C ILE A 22 -80.30 -0.34 6.44
N ARG A 23 -80.24 -0.59 5.13
CA ARG A 23 -79.02 -0.37 4.35
C ARG A 23 -78.77 1.10 4.03
N ILE A 24 -79.79 1.98 4.08
CA ILE A 24 -79.63 3.45 3.99
C ILE A 24 -78.84 3.99 5.20
N PRO A 25 -79.26 3.80 6.48
CA PRO A 25 -78.49 4.25 7.63
C PRO A 25 -77.16 3.49 7.75
N VAL A 26 -77.11 2.19 7.44
CA VAL A 26 -75.83 1.47 7.40
C VAL A 26 -74.90 2.01 6.31
N ARG A 27 -75.40 2.34 5.10
CA ARG A 27 -74.58 3.03 4.08
C ARG A 27 -74.19 4.42 4.51
N ILE A 28 -75.07 5.17 5.17
CA ILE A 28 -74.74 6.50 5.68
C ILE A 28 -73.65 6.37 6.73
N VAL A 29 -73.75 5.46 7.69
CA VAL A 29 -72.71 5.20 8.70
C VAL A 29 -71.42 4.70 8.06
N VAL A 30 -71.48 3.74 7.14
CA VAL A 30 -70.31 3.24 6.41
C VAL A 30 -69.69 4.35 5.56
N LEU A 31 -70.46 5.21 4.91
CA LEU A 31 -69.93 6.28 4.08
C LEU A 31 -69.44 7.46 4.93
N VAL A 32 -70.04 7.72 6.09
CA VAL A 32 -69.61 8.74 7.05
C VAL A 32 -68.42 8.28 7.89
N VAL A 33 -68.20 6.97 8.08
CA VAL A 33 -67.10 6.43 8.90
C VAL A 33 -66.01 5.81 8.02
N VAL A 34 -66.36 4.88 7.14
CA VAL A 34 -65.40 4.16 6.29
C VAL A 34 -64.85 5.06 5.20
N LEU A 35 -65.63 5.95 4.59
CA LEU A 35 -65.09 6.85 3.56
C LEU A 35 -64.02 7.81 4.10
N PRO A 36 -64.20 8.50 5.25
CA PRO A 36 -63.13 9.31 5.81
C PRO A 36 -61.98 8.48 6.36
N VAL A 37 -62.23 7.31 6.96
CA VAL A 37 -61.14 6.41 7.36
C VAL A 37 -60.33 5.97 6.14
N ARG A 38 -60.99 5.73 5.00
CA ARG A 38 -60.34 5.34 3.74
C ARG A 38 -59.66 6.50 3.05
N MET A 39 -60.21 7.72 3.10
CA MET A 39 -59.50 8.92 2.67
C MET A 39 -58.29 9.20 3.55
N VAL A 40 -58.39 9.01 4.86
CA VAL A 40 -57.25 9.13 5.78
C VAL A 40 -56.21 8.07 5.45
N TRP A 41 -56.62 6.83 5.15
CA TRP A 41 -55.71 5.77 4.72
C TRP A 41 -55.05 6.05 3.37
N ASP A 42 -55.81 6.55 2.40
CA ASP A 42 -55.30 6.91 1.07
C ASP A 42 -54.38 8.14 1.15
N LEU A 43 -54.66 9.10 2.05
CA LEU A 43 -53.77 10.22 2.38
C LEU A 43 -52.51 9.75 3.11
N LEU A 44 -52.62 8.78 4.02
CA LEU A 44 -51.46 8.19 4.70
C LEU A 44 -50.59 7.40 3.73
N ALA A 45 -51.20 6.62 2.84
CA ALA A 45 -50.51 5.82 1.84
C ALA A 45 -49.89 6.72 0.76
N ALA A 46 -50.59 7.77 0.32
CA ALA A 46 -50.05 8.78 -0.57
C ALA A 46 -48.91 9.57 0.11
N GLY A 47 -49.08 9.91 1.39
CA GLY A 47 -48.04 10.52 2.22
C GLY A 47 -46.82 9.63 2.39
N TRP A 48 -47.03 8.32 2.61
CA TRP A 48 -45.97 7.32 2.72
C TRP A 48 -45.24 7.12 1.39
N HIS A 49 -45.94 7.08 0.26
CA HIS A 49 -45.32 6.99 -1.07
C HIS A 49 -44.62 8.28 -1.48
N ALA A 50 -45.14 9.44 -1.08
CA ALA A 50 -44.45 10.71 -1.24
C ALA A 50 -43.17 10.72 -0.40
N PHE A 51 -43.24 10.30 0.87
CA PHE A 51 -42.11 10.19 1.80
C PHE A 51 -41.06 9.18 1.33
N ASP A 52 -41.47 8.02 0.82
CA ASP A 52 -40.57 7.02 0.26
C ASP A 52 -39.82 7.56 -0.96
N ARG A 53 -40.53 8.27 -1.85
CA ARG A 53 -39.92 8.86 -3.05
C ARG A 53 -39.02 10.05 -2.76
N THR A 54 -39.38 10.90 -1.80
CA THR A 54 -38.66 12.15 -1.51
C THR A 54 -37.57 12.00 -0.46
N LEU A 55 -37.69 11.06 0.47
CA LEU A 55 -36.72 10.87 1.57
C LEU A 55 -36.03 9.52 1.50
N LEU A 56 -36.77 8.40 1.43
CA LEU A 56 -36.14 7.07 1.48
C LEU A 56 -35.36 6.70 0.23
N ARG A 57 -35.78 7.14 -0.97
CA ARG A 57 -34.99 6.93 -2.20
C ARG A 57 -33.68 7.70 -2.20
N PRO A 58 -33.62 9.02 -1.91
CA PRO A 58 -32.34 9.71 -1.85
C PRO A 58 -31.49 9.27 -0.67
N LEU A 59 -32.08 8.97 0.50
CA LEU A 59 -31.34 8.39 1.62
C LEU A 59 -30.83 6.99 1.29
N GLY A 60 -31.64 6.12 0.69
CA GLY A 60 -31.24 4.77 0.29
C GLY A 60 -30.14 4.79 -0.77
N ARG A 61 -30.19 5.72 -1.72
CA ARG A 61 -29.11 5.93 -2.71
C ARG A 61 -27.85 6.52 -2.07
N GLY A 62 -28.01 7.44 -1.11
CA GLY A 62 -26.90 8.00 -0.34
C GLY A 62 -26.25 6.99 0.60
N LEU A 63 -27.04 6.11 1.22
CA LEU A 63 -26.58 5.04 2.11
C LEU A 63 -25.96 3.90 1.31
N ALA A 64 -26.52 3.55 0.14
CA ALA A 64 -25.91 2.61 -0.79
C ALA A 64 -24.61 3.18 -1.37
N TRP A 65 -24.57 4.47 -1.72
CA TRP A 65 -23.34 5.13 -2.14
C TRP A 65 -22.31 5.18 -1.02
N LEU A 66 -22.71 5.45 0.23
CA LEU A 66 -21.83 5.38 1.39
C LEU A 66 -21.33 3.96 1.64
N ALA A 67 -22.20 2.96 1.60
CA ALA A 67 -21.80 1.56 1.75
C ALA A 67 -20.86 1.13 0.60
N ASP A 68 -21.15 1.53 -0.62
CA ASP A 68 -20.35 1.19 -1.79
C ASP A 68 -18.99 1.89 -1.76
N THR A 69 -18.97 3.18 -1.43
CA THR A 69 -17.74 3.98 -1.41
C THR A 69 -16.89 3.72 -0.16
N LEU A 70 -17.51 3.49 0.99
CA LEU A 70 -16.81 3.38 2.29
C LEU A 70 -16.54 1.94 2.70
N LEU A 71 -17.32 0.97 2.23
CA LEU A 71 -17.10 -0.46 2.55
C LEU A 71 -16.67 -1.22 1.31
N LEU A 72 -17.47 -1.23 0.24
CA LEU A 72 -17.19 -2.10 -0.92
C LEU A 72 -15.96 -1.67 -1.70
N THR A 73 -15.74 -0.37 -1.89
CA THR A 73 -14.59 0.17 -2.63
C THR A 73 -13.26 -0.09 -1.90
N PRO A 74 -13.11 0.22 -0.59
CA PRO A 74 -11.90 -0.13 0.13
C PRO A 74 -11.76 -1.63 0.32
N LEU A 75 -12.86 -2.38 0.50
CA LEU A 75 -12.80 -3.84 0.61
C LEU A 75 -12.38 -4.49 -0.71
N ALA A 76 -12.87 -4.01 -1.85
CA ALA A 76 -12.45 -4.46 -3.18
C ALA A 76 -11.00 -4.06 -3.46
N TRP A 77 -10.60 -2.86 -3.05
CA TRP A 77 -9.19 -2.44 -3.11
C TRP A 77 -8.31 -3.36 -2.26
N LEU A 78 -8.70 -3.66 -1.02
CA LEU A 78 -7.99 -4.56 -0.11
C LEU A 78 -7.93 -5.99 -0.70
N PHE A 79 -9.04 -6.47 -1.25
CA PHE A 79 -9.10 -7.79 -1.89
C PHE A 79 -8.15 -7.86 -3.10
N THR A 80 -8.18 -6.83 -3.95
CA THR A 80 -7.39 -6.81 -5.19
C THR A 80 -5.91 -6.52 -4.94
N LYS A 81 -5.58 -5.60 -4.02
CA LYS A 81 -4.21 -5.15 -3.77
C LYS A 81 -3.49 -5.92 -2.67
N VAL A 82 -4.21 -6.57 -1.76
CA VAL A 82 -3.60 -7.30 -0.64
C VAL A 82 -3.91 -8.79 -0.75
N LEU A 83 -5.18 -9.16 -0.86
CA LEU A 83 -5.57 -10.58 -0.80
C LEU A 83 -5.13 -11.35 -2.06
N THR A 84 -5.21 -10.72 -3.23
CA THR A 84 -4.81 -11.32 -4.50
C THR A 84 -3.30 -11.61 -4.57
N PRO A 85 -2.40 -10.64 -4.27
CA PRO A 85 -0.97 -10.95 -4.22
C PRO A 85 -0.60 -11.86 -3.06
N LEU A 86 -1.33 -11.82 -1.93
CA LEU A 86 -1.12 -12.76 -0.84
C LEU A 86 -1.48 -14.19 -1.26
N ALA A 87 -2.61 -14.39 -1.95
CA ALA A 87 -3.00 -15.69 -2.47
C ALA A 87 -1.98 -16.22 -3.49
N LEU A 88 -1.46 -15.35 -4.36
CA LEU A 88 -0.40 -15.71 -5.29
C LEU A 88 0.90 -16.06 -4.56
N ALA A 89 1.28 -15.29 -3.54
CA ALA A 89 2.45 -15.56 -2.71
C ALA A 89 2.32 -16.88 -1.95
N VAL A 90 1.15 -17.18 -1.36
CA VAL A 90 0.87 -18.45 -0.67
C VAL A 90 0.91 -19.62 -1.65
N THR A 91 0.34 -19.46 -2.86
CA THR A 91 0.35 -20.49 -3.90
C THR A 91 1.78 -20.76 -4.39
N TRP A 92 2.56 -19.69 -4.58
CA TRP A 92 3.96 -19.80 -4.96
C TRP A 92 4.78 -20.46 -3.84
N LEU A 93 4.54 -20.09 -2.58
CA LEU A 93 5.23 -20.67 -1.43
C LEU A 93 4.85 -22.14 -1.26
N ALA A 94 3.59 -22.52 -1.42
CA ALA A 94 3.16 -23.91 -1.41
C ALA A 94 3.82 -24.71 -2.55
N THR A 95 3.89 -24.13 -3.75
CA THR A 95 4.59 -24.75 -4.90
C THR A 95 6.09 -24.90 -4.61
N ALA A 96 6.73 -23.87 -4.06
CA ALA A 96 8.15 -23.85 -3.75
C ALA A 96 8.51 -24.75 -2.54
N VAL A 97 7.60 -24.97 -1.60
CA VAL A 97 7.83 -25.84 -0.43
C VAL A 97 7.47 -27.30 -0.73
N PHE A 98 6.50 -27.55 -1.61
CA PHE A 98 6.04 -28.91 -1.88
C PHE A 98 6.69 -29.52 -3.11
N ILE A 99 6.68 -28.79 -4.23
CA ILE A 99 7.09 -29.34 -5.53
C ILE A 99 8.61 -29.25 -5.72
N TRP A 100 9.23 -28.13 -5.37
CA TRP A 100 10.68 -27.94 -5.54
C TRP A 100 11.53 -28.89 -4.69
N PRO A 101 11.22 -29.17 -3.41
CA PRO A 101 12.00 -30.10 -2.61
C PRO A 101 11.81 -31.53 -3.09
N TRP A 102 10.61 -31.91 -3.50
CA TRP A 102 10.36 -33.24 -4.06
C TRP A 102 11.09 -33.45 -5.39
N THR A 103 11.05 -32.47 -6.29
CA THR A 103 11.78 -32.52 -7.56
C THR A 103 13.29 -32.50 -7.37
N GLY A 104 13.80 -31.71 -6.41
CA GLY A 104 15.19 -31.73 -5.99
C GLY A 104 15.60 -33.09 -5.41
N LEU A 105 14.82 -33.65 -4.49
CA LEU A 105 15.04 -34.97 -3.90
C LEU A 105 15.07 -36.05 -4.98
N TRP A 106 14.13 -36.00 -5.92
CA TRP A 106 14.07 -36.98 -7.00
C TRP A 106 15.31 -36.89 -7.91
N ARG A 107 15.69 -35.67 -8.31
CA ARG A 107 16.78 -35.43 -9.27
C ARG A 107 18.17 -35.59 -8.66
N TYR A 108 18.36 -35.25 -7.38
CA TYR A 108 19.67 -35.26 -6.71
C TYR A 108 19.87 -36.45 -5.77
N VAL A 109 18.82 -37.09 -5.27
CA VAL A 109 18.94 -38.25 -4.36
C VAL A 109 18.46 -39.52 -5.03
N VAL A 110 17.22 -39.56 -5.51
CA VAL A 110 16.62 -40.81 -6.03
C VAL A 110 17.35 -41.28 -7.29
N VAL A 111 17.53 -40.41 -8.29
CA VAL A 111 18.20 -40.77 -9.54
C VAL A 111 19.67 -41.19 -9.31
N PRO A 112 20.48 -40.44 -8.54
CA PRO A 112 21.86 -40.86 -8.27
C PRO A 112 21.96 -42.11 -7.41
N VAL A 113 21.12 -42.29 -6.39
CA VAL A 113 21.11 -43.51 -5.57
C VAL A 113 20.69 -44.72 -6.39
N ALA A 114 19.67 -44.60 -7.25
CA ALA A 114 19.27 -45.70 -8.12
C ALA A 114 20.40 -46.06 -9.11
N LYS A 115 21.01 -45.05 -9.73
CA LYS A 115 22.05 -45.27 -10.75
C LYS A 115 23.36 -45.76 -10.14
N TYR A 116 23.90 -45.05 -9.17
CA TYR A 116 25.22 -45.33 -8.59
C TYR A 116 25.15 -46.30 -7.40
N GLY A 117 24.05 -46.31 -6.65
CA GLY A 117 23.87 -47.18 -5.49
C GLY A 117 23.34 -48.58 -5.83
N VAL A 118 22.61 -48.74 -6.95
CA VAL A 118 22.05 -50.04 -7.34
C VAL A 118 22.56 -50.50 -8.70
N ALA A 119 22.36 -49.72 -9.76
CA ALA A 119 22.66 -50.19 -11.11
C ALA A 119 24.16 -50.42 -11.36
N VAL A 120 25.02 -49.50 -10.91
CA VAL A 120 26.48 -49.64 -11.02
C VAL A 120 27.03 -50.82 -10.22
N PRO A 121 26.71 -51.01 -8.93
CA PRO A 121 27.21 -52.16 -8.16
C PRO A 121 26.64 -53.49 -8.64
N VAL A 122 25.38 -53.54 -9.10
CA VAL A 122 24.83 -54.75 -9.74
C VAL A 122 25.59 -55.08 -11.04
N GLY A 123 25.85 -54.08 -11.87
CA GLY A 123 26.66 -54.24 -13.08
C GLY A 123 28.10 -54.68 -12.78
N TRP A 124 28.71 -54.12 -11.75
CA TRP A 124 30.04 -54.50 -11.28
C TRP A 124 30.05 -55.93 -10.72
N LEU A 125 29.03 -56.34 -9.96
CA LEU A 125 28.91 -57.69 -9.39
C LEU A 125 28.72 -58.72 -10.51
N TYR A 126 27.94 -58.38 -11.54
CA TYR A 126 27.81 -59.23 -12.73
C TYR A 126 29.15 -59.39 -13.46
N ALA A 127 29.86 -58.28 -13.69
CA ALA A 127 31.14 -58.29 -14.40
C ALA A 127 32.26 -58.96 -13.61
N ASN A 128 32.37 -58.72 -12.31
CA ASN A 128 33.51 -59.16 -11.49
C ASN A 128 33.24 -60.41 -10.66
N LEU A 129 31.99 -60.82 -10.47
CA LEU A 129 31.65 -62.04 -9.74
C LEU A 129 31.16 -63.12 -10.69
N LEU A 130 30.11 -62.86 -11.49
CA LEU A 130 29.54 -63.88 -12.37
C LEU A 130 30.44 -64.24 -13.54
N THR A 131 31.10 -63.25 -14.15
CA THR A 131 31.94 -63.48 -15.33
C THR A 131 33.20 -64.31 -15.01
N PRO A 132 33.96 -64.03 -13.93
CA PRO A 132 35.08 -64.88 -13.55
C PRO A 132 34.66 -66.17 -12.86
N LEU A 133 33.51 -66.26 -12.18
CA LEU A 133 32.98 -67.55 -11.70
C LEU A 133 32.59 -68.46 -12.86
N GLY A 134 31.98 -67.92 -13.92
CA GLY A 134 31.69 -68.66 -15.15
C GLY A 134 32.97 -69.18 -15.83
N HIS A 135 33.99 -68.33 -15.95
CA HIS A 135 35.29 -68.73 -16.49
C HIS A 135 36.09 -69.65 -15.56
N GLY A 136 35.96 -69.49 -14.25
CA GLY A 136 36.62 -70.29 -13.21
C GLY A 136 36.03 -71.68 -13.11
N ALA A 137 34.70 -71.80 -13.11
CA ALA A 137 33.97 -73.07 -13.18
C ALA A 137 34.27 -73.81 -14.50
N ALA A 138 34.31 -73.11 -15.62
CA ALA A 138 34.73 -73.68 -16.91
C ALA A 138 36.18 -74.18 -16.89
N ARG A 139 37.10 -73.46 -16.22
CA ARG A 139 38.50 -73.88 -16.07
C ARG A 139 38.67 -75.05 -15.10
N LEU A 140 37.88 -75.13 -14.03
CA LEU A 140 37.92 -76.23 -13.06
C LEU A 140 37.34 -77.52 -13.67
N CYS A 141 36.20 -77.46 -14.35
CA CYS A 141 35.69 -78.57 -15.17
C CYS A 141 36.69 -78.95 -16.28
N GLY A 142 37.32 -77.97 -16.92
CA GLY A 142 38.29 -78.18 -17.98
C GLY A 142 39.63 -78.77 -17.54
N LYS A 143 40.02 -78.64 -16.27
CA LYS A 143 41.26 -79.23 -15.71
C LYS A 143 41.03 -80.63 -15.14
N ALA A 144 39.90 -80.87 -14.45
CA ALA A 144 39.50 -82.20 -14.01
C ALA A 144 39.22 -83.14 -15.20
N GLY A 145 38.59 -82.61 -16.26
CA GLY A 145 38.35 -83.37 -17.49
C GLY A 145 39.62 -83.70 -18.27
N ARG A 146 40.69 -82.88 -18.19
CA ARG A 146 41.91 -83.10 -19.00
C ARG A 146 42.79 -84.25 -18.50
N GLY A 147 42.88 -84.47 -17.19
CA GLY A 147 43.64 -85.60 -16.63
C GLY A 147 42.93 -86.95 -16.88
N VAL A 148 41.62 -86.99 -16.66
CA VAL A 148 40.78 -88.18 -16.93
C VAL A 148 40.68 -88.43 -18.43
N ALA A 149 40.48 -87.38 -19.24
CA ALA A 149 40.48 -87.53 -20.69
C ALA A 149 41.84 -87.96 -21.23
N TRP A 150 42.98 -87.54 -20.67
CA TRP A 150 44.30 -87.96 -21.15
C TRP A 150 44.57 -89.46 -20.90
N LEU A 151 44.18 -89.97 -19.73
CA LEU A 151 44.28 -91.41 -19.42
C LEU A 151 43.33 -92.25 -20.28
N VAL A 152 42.07 -91.83 -20.43
CA VAL A 152 41.10 -92.49 -21.31
C VAL A 152 41.53 -92.37 -22.78
N THR A 153 42.06 -91.22 -23.19
CA THR A 153 42.47 -91.04 -24.59
C THR A 153 43.72 -91.82 -24.95
N THR A 154 44.68 -91.95 -24.06
CA THR A 154 45.92 -92.66 -24.37
C THR A 154 45.72 -94.17 -24.30
N LEU A 155 44.92 -94.67 -23.34
CA LEU A 155 44.72 -96.11 -23.13
C LEU A 155 43.59 -96.71 -23.99
N VAL A 156 42.54 -95.93 -24.31
CA VAL A 156 41.35 -96.41 -25.04
C VAL A 156 41.17 -95.69 -26.38
N VAL A 157 41.34 -94.37 -26.44
CA VAL A 157 41.07 -93.57 -27.65
C VAL A 157 42.23 -93.56 -28.64
N ALA A 158 43.46 -93.90 -28.26
CA ALA A 158 44.57 -94.01 -29.21
C ALA A 158 44.39 -95.24 -30.12
N PRO A 159 44.10 -96.45 -29.60
CA PRO A 159 43.79 -97.60 -30.46
C PRO A 159 42.41 -97.46 -31.15
N ALA A 160 41.38 -96.98 -30.44
CA ALA A 160 40.07 -96.71 -31.07
C ALA A 160 40.12 -95.54 -32.06
N GLY A 161 41.03 -94.58 -31.86
CA GLY A 161 41.28 -93.40 -32.69
C GLY A 161 42.04 -93.72 -33.97
N GLY A 162 42.89 -94.76 -33.95
CA GLY A 162 43.47 -95.34 -35.16
C GLY A 162 42.39 -95.94 -36.07
N LEU A 163 41.50 -96.75 -35.48
CA LEU A 163 40.35 -97.33 -36.17
C LEU A 163 39.34 -96.26 -36.62
N TRP A 164 39.10 -95.24 -35.79
CA TRP A 164 38.20 -94.13 -36.05
C TRP A 164 38.72 -93.20 -37.16
N ARG A 165 40.01 -92.81 -37.14
CA ARG A 165 40.62 -91.91 -38.15
C ARG A 165 40.68 -92.53 -39.54
N HIS A 166 40.89 -93.83 -39.65
CA HIS A 166 41.06 -94.49 -40.95
C HIS A 166 39.75 -95.04 -41.53
N VAL A 167 38.76 -95.40 -40.71
CA VAL A 167 37.52 -96.03 -41.19
C VAL A 167 36.27 -95.16 -40.94
N LEU A 168 36.08 -94.63 -39.73
CA LEU A 168 34.84 -93.91 -39.37
C LEU A 168 34.84 -92.41 -39.71
N VAL A 169 35.99 -91.72 -39.63
CA VAL A 169 36.08 -90.28 -39.92
C VAL A 169 35.85 -89.99 -41.40
N PRO A 170 36.39 -90.73 -42.38
CA PRO A 170 36.06 -90.49 -43.78
C PRO A 170 34.57 -90.76 -44.06
N ALA A 171 34.02 -91.85 -43.53
CA ALA A 171 32.62 -92.22 -43.70
C ALA A 171 31.65 -91.19 -43.09
N ALA A 172 31.92 -90.71 -41.86
CA ALA A 172 31.09 -89.71 -41.20
C ALA A 172 31.29 -88.29 -41.77
N ARG A 173 32.53 -87.93 -42.13
CA ARG A 173 32.85 -86.59 -42.64
C ARG A 173 32.33 -86.38 -44.05
N TYR A 174 32.53 -87.33 -44.96
CA TYR A 174 32.02 -87.22 -46.33
C TYR A 174 30.57 -87.68 -46.48
N GLY A 175 30.11 -88.63 -45.65
CA GLY A 175 28.75 -89.16 -45.73
C GLY A 175 27.67 -88.34 -44.99
N VAL A 176 28.01 -87.68 -43.87
CA VAL A 176 27.00 -87.00 -43.03
C VAL A 176 27.36 -85.54 -42.78
N ALA A 177 28.60 -85.23 -42.39
CA ALA A 177 28.95 -83.87 -41.99
C ALA A 177 29.01 -82.89 -43.18
N VAL A 178 29.57 -83.29 -44.31
CA VAL A 178 29.62 -82.44 -45.52
C VAL A 178 28.21 -82.15 -46.06
N PRO A 179 27.29 -83.12 -46.19
CA PRO A 179 25.89 -82.84 -46.54
C PRO A 179 25.19 -81.94 -45.51
N LEU A 180 25.42 -82.12 -44.22
CA LEU A 180 24.75 -81.35 -43.17
C LEU A 180 25.27 -79.90 -43.09
N VAL A 181 26.57 -79.69 -43.28
CA VAL A 181 27.20 -78.36 -43.33
C VAL A 181 26.81 -77.64 -44.62
N TRP A 182 26.72 -78.36 -45.74
CA TRP A 182 26.18 -77.81 -46.98
C TRP A 182 24.70 -77.43 -46.81
N LEU A 183 23.88 -78.27 -46.16
CA LEU A 183 22.48 -77.97 -45.86
C LEU A 183 22.35 -76.74 -44.94
N TYR A 184 23.20 -76.62 -43.92
CA TYR A 184 23.23 -75.45 -43.04
C TYR A 184 23.63 -74.17 -43.79
N GLY A 185 24.67 -74.23 -44.63
CA GLY A 185 25.17 -73.10 -45.41
C GLY A 185 24.26 -72.69 -46.57
N ALA A 186 23.75 -73.66 -47.32
CA ALA A 186 22.96 -73.45 -48.54
C ALA A 186 21.47 -73.26 -48.25
N VAL A 187 20.93 -73.78 -47.14
CA VAL A 187 19.50 -73.66 -46.81
C VAL A 187 19.29 -72.80 -45.58
N LEU A 188 19.96 -73.09 -44.45
CA LEU A 188 19.64 -72.42 -43.19
C LEU A 188 20.13 -70.95 -43.15
N THR A 189 21.24 -70.67 -43.80
CA THR A 189 21.82 -69.31 -43.86
C THR A 189 20.99 -68.35 -44.75
N PRO A 190 20.57 -68.73 -45.98
CA PRO A 190 19.67 -67.89 -46.76
C PRO A 190 18.27 -67.82 -46.15
N VAL A 191 17.77 -68.87 -45.50
CA VAL A 191 16.51 -68.81 -44.73
C VAL A 191 16.64 -67.83 -43.56
N GLY A 192 17.73 -67.87 -42.81
CA GLY A 192 18.00 -66.91 -41.72
C GLY A 192 18.15 -65.46 -42.19
N ARG A 193 18.77 -65.22 -43.35
CA ARG A 193 18.78 -63.87 -43.96
C ARG A 193 17.41 -63.48 -44.50
N GLY A 194 16.67 -64.42 -45.06
CA GLY A 194 15.32 -64.20 -45.57
C GLY A 194 14.36 -63.80 -44.45
N THR A 195 14.38 -64.50 -43.32
CA THR A 195 13.54 -64.18 -42.15
C THR A 195 13.93 -62.85 -41.53
N ALA A 196 15.23 -62.56 -41.37
CA ALA A 196 15.69 -61.26 -40.90
C ALA A 196 15.26 -60.11 -41.82
N TRP A 197 15.33 -60.32 -43.14
CA TRP A 197 14.89 -59.34 -44.12
C TRP A 197 13.38 -59.11 -44.07
N VAL A 198 12.57 -60.17 -43.93
CA VAL A 198 11.10 -60.06 -43.78
C VAL A 198 10.74 -59.33 -42.49
N LEU A 199 11.36 -59.67 -41.36
CA LEU A 199 11.13 -59.02 -40.08
C LEU A 199 11.48 -57.53 -40.13
N ASP A 200 12.61 -57.17 -40.74
CA ASP A 200 13.01 -55.78 -40.91
C ASP A 200 12.08 -55.01 -41.88
N ARG A 201 11.53 -55.67 -42.91
CA ARG A 201 10.53 -55.08 -43.80
C ARG A 201 9.21 -54.82 -43.07
N VAL A 202 8.76 -55.76 -42.24
CA VAL A 202 7.55 -55.64 -41.41
C VAL A 202 7.74 -54.55 -40.35
N TRP A 203 8.90 -54.48 -39.71
CA TRP A 203 9.23 -53.45 -38.74
C TRP A 203 9.23 -52.05 -39.37
N ARG A 204 9.86 -51.88 -40.53
CA ARG A 204 9.85 -50.61 -41.26
C ARG A 204 8.44 -50.23 -41.72
N GLY A 205 7.64 -51.21 -42.17
CA GLY A 205 6.23 -50.99 -42.54
C GLY A 205 5.39 -50.51 -41.35
N THR A 206 5.50 -51.17 -40.20
CA THR A 206 4.77 -50.81 -38.99
C THR A 206 5.20 -49.45 -38.43
N ALA A 207 6.50 -49.15 -38.41
CA ALA A 207 7.02 -47.85 -38.00
C ALA A 207 6.58 -46.71 -38.95
N TRP A 208 6.46 -46.99 -40.24
CA TRP A 208 5.96 -46.02 -41.22
C TRP A 208 4.47 -45.74 -41.02
N VAL A 209 3.66 -46.79 -40.84
CA VAL A 209 2.23 -46.66 -40.54
C VAL A 209 2.01 -45.93 -39.23
N SER A 210 2.73 -46.27 -38.16
CA SER A 210 2.64 -45.54 -36.88
C SER A 210 3.04 -44.08 -37.02
N GLY A 211 4.08 -43.78 -37.82
CA GLY A 211 4.51 -42.41 -38.11
C GLY A 211 3.49 -41.61 -38.91
N ILE A 212 2.69 -42.23 -39.78
CA ILE A 212 1.58 -41.58 -40.48
C ILE A 212 0.43 -41.31 -39.52
N VAL A 213 0.04 -42.32 -38.74
CA VAL A 213 -1.02 -42.19 -37.74
C VAL A 213 -0.69 -41.10 -36.72
N TRP A 214 0.56 -41.07 -36.24
CA TRP A 214 1.02 -40.06 -35.30
C TRP A 214 1.01 -38.64 -35.88
N ARG A 215 1.45 -38.47 -37.13
CA ARG A 215 1.38 -37.18 -37.82
C ARG A 215 -0.06 -36.73 -38.06
N GLY A 216 -0.95 -37.64 -38.45
CA GLY A 216 -2.38 -37.36 -38.61
C GLY A 216 -3.04 -36.95 -37.30
N ALA A 217 -2.76 -37.68 -36.21
CA ALA A 217 -3.24 -37.34 -34.88
C ALA A 217 -2.70 -35.97 -34.42
N ALA A 218 -1.40 -35.72 -34.55
CA ALA A 218 -0.79 -34.44 -34.18
C ALA A 218 -1.39 -33.27 -34.98
N TRP A 219 -1.66 -33.46 -36.28
CA TRP A 219 -2.29 -32.44 -37.12
C TRP A 219 -3.75 -32.19 -36.73
N PHE A 220 -4.50 -33.25 -36.41
CA PHE A 220 -5.88 -33.15 -35.93
C PHE A 220 -5.96 -32.44 -34.57
N PHE A 221 -5.19 -32.89 -33.58
CA PHE A 221 -5.14 -32.26 -32.26
C PHE A 221 -4.61 -30.83 -32.33
N GLY A 222 -3.59 -30.57 -33.16
CA GLY A 222 -3.08 -29.23 -33.42
C GLY A 222 -4.14 -28.33 -34.05
N GLY A 223 -4.85 -28.81 -35.08
CA GLY A 223 -5.95 -28.10 -35.73
C GLY A 223 -7.08 -27.77 -34.76
N VAL A 224 -7.54 -28.75 -33.98
CA VAL A 224 -8.56 -28.55 -32.95
C VAL A 224 -8.11 -27.55 -31.90
N TRP A 225 -6.86 -27.62 -31.44
CA TRP A 225 -6.33 -26.68 -30.45
C TRP A 225 -6.26 -25.25 -30.99
N THR A 226 -5.80 -25.07 -32.22
CA THR A 226 -5.76 -23.75 -32.87
C THR A 226 -7.16 -23.17 -33.09
N ALA A 227 -8.13 -24.00 -33.46
CA ALA A 227 -9.53 -23.59 -33.59
C ALA A 227 -10.13 -23.18 -32.24
N LEU A 228 -9.89 -23.97 -31.19
CA LEU A 228 -10.39 -23.68 -29.84
C LEU A 228 -9.77 -22.39 -29.28
N ALA A 229 -8.46 -22.19 -29.49
CA ALA A 229 -7.77 -20.97 -29.09
C ALA A 229 -8.27 -19.74 -29.87
N ALA A 230 -8.51 -19.88 -31.17
CA ALA A 230 -9.06 -18.80 -32.00
C ALA A 230 -10.48 -18.41 -31.55
N ILE A 231 -11.34 -19.38 -31.25
CA ILE A 231 -12.69 -19.14 -30.72
C ILE A 231 -12.60 -18.46 -29.35
N GLY A 232 -11.72 -18.94 -28.46
CA GLY A 232 -11.49 -18.33 -27.16
C GLY A 232 -11.06 -16.87 -27.25
N HIS A 233 -10.09 -16.56 -28.12
CA HIS A 233 -9.64 -15.19 -28.37
C HIS A 233 -10.72 -14.32 -28.98
N GLY A 234 -11.49 -14.84 -29.94
CA GLY A 234 -12.61 -14.12 -30.56
C GLY A 234 -13.72 -13.80 -29.55
N LEU A 235 -14.07 -14.75 -28.70
CA LEU A 235 -15.07 -14.57 -27.65
C LEU A 235 -14.60 -13.56 -26.60
N TRP A 236 -13.33 -13.64 -26.19
CA TRP A 236 -12.77 -12.72 -25.21
C TRP A 236 -12.64 -11.29 -25.75
N ALA A 237 -12.24 -11.14 -27.01
CA ALA A 237 -12.22 -9.85 -27.70
C ALA A 237 -13.65 -9.28 -27.84
N ALA A 238 -14.64 -10.11 -28.19
CA ALA A 238 -16.03 -9.70 -28.30
C ALA A 238 -16.61 -9.27 -26.94
N VAL A 239 -16.36 -10.03 -25.86
CA VAL A 239 -16.77 -9.68 -24.50
C VAL A 239 -16.10 -8.40 -24.04
N THR A 240 -14.79 -8.27 -24.26
CA THR A 240 -14.02 -7.07 -23.90
C THR A 240 -14.53 -5.86 -24.66
N TRP A 241 -14.75 -5.99 -25.97
CA TRP A 241 -15.31 -4.93 -26.79
C TRP A 241 -16.70 -4.55 -26.27
N LEU A 242 -17.61 -5.51 -26.08
CA LEU A 242 -18.96 -5.27 -25.56
C LEU A 242 -18.94 -4.54 -24.22
N VAL A 243 -18.07 -4.93 -23.28
CA VAL A 243 -17.94 -4.26 -21.98
C VAL A 243 -17.39 -2.84 -22.15
N LEU A 244 -16.37 -2.65 -22.98
CA LEU A 244 -15.78 -1.33 -23.22
C LEU A 244 -16.75 -0.38 -23.94
N THR A 245 -17.47 -0.82 -24.96
CA THR A 245 -18.44 0.03 -25.65
C THR A 245 -19.75 0.19 -24.88
N LEU A 246 -20.26 -0.86 -24.23
CA LEU A 246 -21.57 -0.81 -23.57
C LEU A 246 -21.52 -0.27 -22.15
N LEU A 247 -20.43 -0.45 -21.41
CA LEU A 247 -20.27 0.14 -20.08
C LEU A 247 -19.35 1.35 -20.10
N VAL A 248 -18.14 1.21 -20.63
CA VAL A 248 -17.11 2.25 -20.43
C VAL A 248 -17.39 3.49 -21.28
N ALA A 249 -17.86 3.35 -22.52
CA ALA A 249 -18.20 4.51 -23.35
C ALA A 249 -19.37 5.34 -22.77
N PRO A 250 -20.52 4.75 -22.38
CA PRO A 250 -21.60 5.53 -21.78
C PRO A 250 -21.25 6.00 -20.36
N ALA A 251 -20.50 5.23 -19.57
CA ALA A 251 -20.03 5.69 -18.26
C ALA A 251 -19.05 6.87 -18.39
N SER A 252 -18.14 6.84 -19.36
CA SER A 252 -17.20 7.93 -19.66
C SER A 252 -17.91 9.16 -20.20
N TRP A 253 -18.93 8.97 -21.04
CA TRP A 253 -19.78 10.05 -21.54
C TRP A 253 -20.58 10.69 -20.40
N LEU A 254 -21.23 9.88 -19.55
CA LEU A 254 -22.01 10.33 -18.40
C LEU A 254 -21.11 11.02 -17.36
N TYR A 255 -19.91 10.50 -17.11
CA TYR A 255 -18.93 11.13 -16.24
C TYR A 255 -18.52 12.51 -16.74
N ARG A 256 -18.18 12.64 -18.04
CA ARG A 256 -17.80 13.94 -18.61
C ARG A 256 -18.95 14.92 -18.69
N ARG A 257 -20.16 14.44 -19.00
CA ARG A 257 -21.33 15.31 -19.24
C ARG A 257 -22.10 15.65 -17.97
N VAL A 258 -22.01 14.84 -16.91
CA VAL A 258 -22.75 15.04 -15.65
C VAL A 258 -21.81 15.28 -14.48
N LEU A 259 -20.81 14.42 -14.22
CA LEU A 259 -19.90 14.63 -13.09
C LEU A 259 -18.95 15.82 -13.30
N GLY A 260 -18.50 16.07 -14.53
CA GLY A 260 -17.68 17.24 -14.85
C GLY A 260 -18.33 18.59 -14.54
N PRO A 261 -19.58 18.86 -14.98
CA PRO A 261 -20.30 20.07 -14.60
C PRO A 261 -20.74 20.05 -13.13
N VAL A 262 -21.27 18.93 -12.61
CA VAL A 262 -21.72 18.84 -11.22
C VAL A 262 -20.57 19.05 -10.23
N GLY A 263 -19.37 18.54 -10.52
CA GLY A 263 -18.18 18.78 -9.71
C GLY A 263 -17.73 20.23 -9.72
N ARG A 264 -17.94 20.96 -10.83
CA ARG A 264 -17.67 22.40 -10.90
C ARG A 264 -18.69 23.21 -10.11
N GLU A 265 -19.98 22.90 -10.25
CA GLU A 265 -21.05 23.56 -9.48
C GLU A 265 -20.88 23.32 -7.97
N ILE A 266 -20.51 22.11 -7.56
CA ILE A 266 -20.25 21.79 -6.14
C ILE A 266 -18.99 22.50 -5.65
N ALA A 267 -17.94 22.60 -6.47
CA ALA A 267 -16.72 23.33 -6.09
C ALA A 267 -16.99 24.82 -5.91
N GLU A 268 -17.76 25.45 -6.82
CA GLU A 268 -18.14 26.86 -6.69
C GLU A 268 -19.05 27.08 -5.47
N ALA A 269 -20.04 26.20 -5.26
CA ALA A 269 -20.92 26.28 -4.08
C ALA A 269 -20.14 26.08 -2.76
N ALA A 270 -19.17 25.16 -2.74
CA ALA A 270 -18.32 24.91 -1.59
C ALA A 270 -17.35 26.08 -1.32
N GLU A 271 -16.81 26.72 -2.35
CA GLU A 271 -15.94 27.88 -2.22
C GLU A 271 -16.71 29.10 -1.69
N VAL A 272 -17.94 29.31 -2.16
CA VAL A 272 -18.83 30.35 -1.65
C VAL A 272 -19.20 30.07 -0.19
N ALA A 273 -19.55 28.83 0.15
CA ALA A 273 -19.82 28.42 1.52
C ALA A 273 -18.59 28.60 2.42
N TRP A 274 -17.39 28.32 1.93
CA TRP A 274 -16.14 28.50 2.65
C TRP A 274 -15.80 29.97 2.90
N ARG A 275 -16.05 30.85 1.92
CA ARG A 275 -15.93 32.32 2.10
C ARG A 275 -16.91 32.81 3.16
N ILE A 276 -18.16 32.35 3.14
CA ILE A 276 -19.18 32.71 4.14
C ILE A 276 -18.77 32.22 5.53
N ALA A 277 -18.27 30.98 5.64
CA ALA A 277 -17.76 30.42 6.89
C ALA A 277 -16.56 31.22 7.42
N GLY A 278 -15.66 31.68 6.54
CA GLY A 278 -14.53 32.54 6.90
C GLY A 278 -14.96 33.91 7.43
N TYR A 279 -15.99 34.53 6.85
CA TYR A 279 -16.57 35.77 7.37
C TYR A 279 -17.25 35.58 8.72
N LEU A 280 -18.01 34.48 8.87
CA LEU A 280 -18.70 34.17 10.10
C LEU A 280 -17.71 33.86 11.24
N SER A 281 -16.64 33.10 10.96
CA SER A 281 -15.56 32.82 11.91
C SER A 281 -14.83 34.08 12.35
N ARG A 282 -14.57 35.03 11.43
CA ARG A 282 -13.99 36.34 11.79
C ARG A 282 -14.92 37.22 12.60
N ALA A 283 -16.23 37.17 12.34
CA ALA A 283 -17.23 37.91 13.12
C ALA A 283 -17.35 37.34 14.54
N VAL A 284 -17.45 36.01 14.66
CA VAL A 284 -17.52 35.30 15.94
C VAL A 284 -16.23 35.49 16.73
N GLY A 285 -15.06 35.35 16.10
CA GLY A 285 -13.76 35.59 16.73
C GLY A 285 -13.60 37.02 17.25
N ARG A 286 -14.08 38.04 16.52
CA ARG A 286 -14.12 39.43 17.00
C ARG A 286 -15.09 39.63 18.15
N GLY A 287 -16.24 38.96 18.13
CA GLY A 287 -17.21 38.95 19.23
C GLY A 287 -16.61 38.37 20.51
N ILE A 288 -16.00 37.18 20.41
CA ILE A 288 -15.35 36.50 21.53
C ILE A 288 -14.18 37.32 22.07
N ALA A 289 -13.31 37.85 21.20
CA ALA A 289 -12.19 38.68 21.63
C ALA A 289 -12.64 39.96 22.34
N ARG A 290 -13.80 40.51 21.96
CA ARG A 290 -14.38 41.69 22.61
C ARG A 290 -15.03 41.34 23.95
N LEU A 291 -15.71 40.20 24.01
CA LEU A 291 -16.26 39.64 25.24
C LEU A 291 -15.15 39.38 26.26
N PHE A 292 -14.06 38.73 25.83
CA PHE A 292 -12.90 38.43 26.69
C PHE A 292 -12.19 39.69 27.19
N ARG A 293 -12.06 40.70 26.32
CA ARG A 293 -11.52 42.01 26.72
C ARG A 293 -12.38 42.69 27.78
N HIS A 294 -13.70 42.66 27.66
CA HIS A 294 -14.58 43.28 28.64
C HIS A 294 -14.72 42.47 29.93
N LEU A 295 -14.79 41.13 29.85
CA LEU A 295 -14.93 40.27 31.04
C LEU A 295 -13.63 40.11 31.84
N VAL A 296 -12.48 40.07 31.18
CA VAL A 296 -11.20 39.74 31.82
C VAL A 296 -10.23 40.90 31.70
N GLY A 297 -10.04 41.43 30.49
CA GLY A 297 -9.03 42.46 30.23
C GLY A 297 -9.25 43.76 30.99
N VAL A 298 -10.47 44.30 30.97
CA VAL A 298 -10.83 45.54 31.65
C VAL A 298 -10.72 45.43 33.19
N PRO A 299 -11.29 44.40 33.85
CA PRO A 299 -11.16 44.28 35.30
C PRO A 299 -9.73 43.96 35.74
N VAL A 300 -8.96 43.16 34.99
CA VAL A 300 -7.54 42.91 35.30
C VAL A 300 -6.70 44.16 35.09
N ALA A 301 -6.93 44.94 34.03
CA ALA A 301 -6.23 46.19 33.80
C ALA A 301 -6.57 47.25 34.87
N TRP A 302 -7.82 47.29 35.34
CA TRP A 302 -8.23 48.12 36.45
C TRP A 302 -7.57 47.65 37.76
N ALA A 303 -7.58 46.36 38.07
CA ALA A 303 -6.91 45.81 39.25
C ALA A 303 -5.40 46.08 39.23
N TYR A 304 -4.74 45.90 38.09
CA TYR A 304 -3.33 46.23 37.91
C TYR A 304 -3.07 47.73 38.11
N ARG A 305 -3.92 48.60 37.55
CA ARG A 305 -3.77 50.06 37.70
C ARG A 305 -4.05 50.54 39.12
N THR A 306 -5.04 49.98 39.79
CA THR A 306 -5.47 50.40 41.12
C THR A 306 -4.61 49.80 42.23
N VAL A 307 -4.02 48.61 42.01
CA VAL A 307 -3.26 47.90 43.05
C VAL A 307 -1.76 47.88 42.76
N CYS A 308 -1.34 47.52 41.54
CA CYS A 308 0.09 47.38 41.24
C CYS A 308 0.79 48.71 41.00
N THR A 309 0.11 49.74 40.49
CA THR A 309 0.73 51.08 40.30
C THR A 309 1.07 51.80 41.61
N PRO A 310 0.18 51.88 42.62
CA PRO A 310 0.52 52.51 43.90
C PRO A 310 1.52 51.67 44.70
N VAL A 311 1.41 50.34 44.70
CA VAL A 311 2.40 49.46 45.33
C VAL A 311 3.75 49.56 44.63
N GLY A 312 3.76 49.69 43.30
CA GLY A 312 4.97 49.93 42.53
C GLY A 312 5.65 51.26 42.86
N HIS A 313 4.88 52.33 43.08
CA HIS A 313 5.43 53.60 43.57
C HIS A 313 5.94 53.48 45.00
N PHE A 314 5.18 52.85 45.90
CA PHE A 314 5.61 52.65 47.29
C PHE A 314 6.89 51.83 47.41
N VAL A 315 7.01 50.73 46.65
CA VAL A 315 8.24 49.91 46.61
C VAL A 315 9.39 50.68 45.98
N ARG A 316 9.13 51.49 44.95
CA ARG A 316 10.16 52.31 44.29
C ARG A 316 10.66 53.45 45.17
N ASP A 317 9.78 54.07 45.94
CA ASP A 317 10.10 55.24 46.76
C ASP A 317 10.60 54.83 48.16
N ALA A 318 10.06 53.76 48.76
CA ALA A 318 10.45 53.32 50.10
C ALA A 318 11.66 52.39 50.14
N LEU A 319 11.89 51.57 49.10
CA LEU A 319 13.02 50.61 49.09
C LEU A 319 14.14 51.03 48.13
N TRP A 320 13.79 51.49 46.93
CA TRP A 320 14.78 51.78 45.89
C TRP A 320 15.46 53.14 46.05
N ALA A 321 14.75 54.15 46.55
CA ALA A 321 15.34 55.46 46.82
C ALA A 321 16.40 55.45 47.94
N PRO A 322 16.19 54.82 49.11
CA PRO A 322 17.24 54.71 50.13
C PRO A 322 18.40 53.80 49.70
N ALA A 323 18.12 52.69 49.00
CA ALA A 323 19.17 51.80 48.48
C ALA A 323 20.08 52.51 47.46
N ARG A 324 19.52 53.33 46.56
CA ARG A 324 20.33 54.14 45.62
C ARG A 324 21.18 55.18 46.31
N ARG A 325 20.69 55.80 47.40
CA ARG A 325 21.45 56.79 48.17
C ARG A 325 22.61 56.13 48.91
N ALA A 326 22.36 55.00 49.58
CA ALA A 326 23.40 54.20 50.24
C ALA A 326 24.45 53.68 49.24
N ALA A 327 24.03 53.20 48.07
CA ALA A 327 24.95 52.76 47.01
C ALA A 327 25.76 53.91 46.41
N ALA A 328 25.17 55.11 46.27
CA ALA A 328 25.88 56.29 45.76
C ALA A 328 26.91 56.82 46.77
N GLU A 329 26.62 56.73 48.07
CA GLU A 329 27.56 57.09 49.14
C GLU A 329 28.71 56.08 49.26
N ALA A 330 28.40 54.78 49.22
CA ALA A 330 29.41 53.73 49.15
C ALA A 330 30.29 53.85 47.90
N GLY A 331 29.69 54.19 46.74
CA GLY A 331 30.41 54.41 45.50
C GLY A 331 31.25 55.70 45.47
N ARG A 332 30.92 56.71 46.29
CA ARG A 332 31.77 57.90 46.47
C ARG A 332 32.93 57.61 47.42
N ALA A 333 32.69 56.89 48.52
CA ALA A 333 33.74 56.46 49.45
C ALA A 333 34.74 55.46 48.81
N ALA A 334 34.26 54.54 47.98
CA ALA A 334 35.12 53.63 47.24
C ALA A 334 35.97 54.37 46.21
N ARG A 335 35.42 55.39 45.54
CA ARG A 335 36.17 56.20 44.57
C ARG A 335 37.21 57.09 45.22
N SER A 336 36.96 57.66 46.40
CA SER A 336 37.98 58.42 47.13
C SER A 336 39.11 57.50 47.61
N ALA A 337 38.79 56.30 48.11
CA ALA A 337 39.79 55.29 48.50
C ALA A 337 40.63 54.80 47.31
N LEU A 338 40.01 54.61 46.14
CA LEU A 338 40.71 54.27 44.90
C LEU A 338 41.58 55.42 44.39
N ALA A 339 41.13 56.67 44.51
CA ALA A 339 41.92 57.82 44.11
C ALA A 339 43.16 58.00 45.00
N THR A 340 43.04 57.85 46.32
CA THR A 340 44.19 57.86 47.23
C THR A 340 45.13 56.69 46.97
N ALA A 341 44.63 55.47 46.78
CA ALA A 341 45.47 54.33 46.43
C ALA A 341 46.19 54.50 45.08
N ARG A 342 45.54 55.16 44.12
CA ARG A 342 46.15 55.40 42.80
C ARG A 342 47.21 56.49 42.87
N GLU A 343 47.04 57.49 43.71
CA GLU A 343 48.06 58.51 43.93
C GLU A 343 49.25 57.94 44.72
N THR A 344 49.04 57.07 45.71
CA THR A 344 50.16 56.38 46.39
C THR A 344 50.95 55.49 45.44
N VAL A 345 50.30 54.78 44.52
CA VAL A 345 50.98 54.01 43.47
C VAL A 345 51.74 54.91 42.50
N ARG A 346 51.18 56.07 42.11
CA ARG A 346 51.88 57.04 41.25
C ARG A 346 53.06 57.69 41.96
N GLN A 347 52.95 57.97 43.26
CA GLN A 347 54.04 58.45 44.11
C GLN A 347 55.15 57.39 44.18
N ALA A 348 54.80 56.16 44.57
CA ALA A 348 55.74 55.04 44.68
C ALA A 348 56.41 54.71 43.35
N ARG A 349 55.67 54.80 42.23
CA ARG A 349 56.25 54.64 40.90
C ARG A 349 57.21 55.77 40.57
N ARG A 350 56.89 57.04 40.84
CA ARG A 350 57.78 58.19 40.62
C ARG A 350 59.05 58.08 41.49
N ASP A 351 58.90 57.66 42.74
CA ASP A 351 60.02 57.49 43.67
C ASP A 351 60.90 56.31 43.27
N ALA A 352 60.32 55.18 42.86
CA ALA A 352 61.06 54.04 42.31
C ALA A 352 61.75 54.40 40.98
N TRP A 353 61.10 55.18 40.10
CA TRP A 353 61.70 55.64 38.86
C TRP A 353 62.86 56.61 39.12
N ARG A 354 62.72 57.52 40.10
CA ARG A 354 63.81 58.42 40.53
C ARG A 354 64.97 57.65 41.19
N ALA A 355 64.68 56.58 41.92
CA ALA A 355 65.70 55.71 42.50
C ALA A 355 66.41 54.84 41.44
N LEU A 356 65.71 54.40 40.39
CA LEU A 356 66.25 53.55 39.33
C LEU A 356 67.05 54.30 38.27
N VAL A 357 66.68 55.55 37.95
CA VAL A 357 67.36 56.30 36.87
C VAL A 357 68.45 57.25 37.38
N GLY A 358 68.60 57.39 38.69
CA GLY A 358 69.59 58.28 39.27
C GLY A 358 69.20 59.73 38.99
N GLY A 359 69.01 60.50 40.07
CA GLY A 359 68.68 61.91 39.95
C GLY A 359 69.79 62.68 39.23
N THR A 360 69.53 63.14 38.00
CA THR A 360 70.26 64.26 37.43
C THR A 360 69.71 65.54 38.06
N ALA A 361 70.37 66.01 39.10
CA ALA A 361 70.24 67.38 39.55
C ALA A 361 70.73 68.32 38.43
N GLY A 362 69.87 69.26 38.02
CA GLY A 362 70.16 70.31 37.04
C GLY A 362 68.86 71.02 36.66
N ALA A 363 68.30 71.86 37.51
CA ALA A 363 68.61 73.29 37.65
C ALA A 363 68.12 74.18 36.48
N ARG A 364 67.04 74.93 36.81
CA ARG A 364 66.71 76.33 36.46
C ARG A 364 66.38 76.73 35.01
N SER A 365 65.14 77.16 34.81
CA SER A 365 64.70 78.53 34.42
C SER A 365 63.26 78.46 33.87
N GLY A 366 62.26 79.24 34.28
CA GLY A 366 62.27 80.43 35.13
C GLY A 366 60.87 80.74 35.67
N GLU A 367 60.87 81.61 36.67
CA GLU A 367 59.68 82.35 37.10
C GLU A 367 59.07 83.12 35.92
N PRO A 368 57.76 83.36 35.98
CA PRO A 368 57.34 84.75 36.05
C PRO A 368 56.64 85.03 37.37
N LEU A 369 57.25 85.95 38.13
CA LEU A 369 56.57 87.04 38.84
C LEU A 369 55.28 87.42 38.07
N GLY A 370 54.09 87.32 38.65
CA GLY A 370 53.64 88.25 39.68
C GLY A 370 53.10 89.52 39.02
N VAL A 371 51.79 89.61 38.82
CA VAL A 371 50.96 90.80 39.13
C VAL A 371 49.50 90.35 39.30
N PRO A 372 48.89 90.61 40.48
CA PRO A 372 47.47 90.48 40.76
C PRO A 372 46.76 91.86 40.80
N ALA A 373 45.53 91.96 40.29
CA ALA A 373 44.53 92.99 40.67
C ALA A 373 43.17 92.58 40.07
N ARG A 374 42.08 92.30 40.79
CA ARG A 374 41.29 93.09 41.77
C ARG A 374 40.21 93.98 41.10
N THR A 375 38.99 93.42 41.07
CA THR A 375 37.66 94.03 41.41
C THR A 375 37.01 95.13 40.56
N LEU A 376 35.68 95.16 40.73
CA LEU A 376 34.66 96.19 40.41
C LEU A 376 34.10 96.03 38.99
N GLY A 377 32.79 95.86 38.77
CA GLY A 377 31.65 96.52 39.40
C GLY A 377 31.03 97.48 38.36
N SER A 378 29.73 97.77 38.46
CA SER A 378 29.00 98.80 37.68
C SER A 378 28.50 98.35 36.28
N THR A 379 27.23 97.98 36.12
CA THR A 379 26.01 98.81 35.85
C THR A 379 25.91 99.42 34.45
N THR A 380 24.80 99.10 33.78
CA THR A 380 23.89 100.02 33.08
C THR A 380 24.49 100.99 32.06
N THR A 381 24.12 100.82 30.78
CA THR A 381 23.49 101.87 29.93
C THR A 381 23.08 101.30 28.57
N VAL A 382 21.76 101.30 28.32
CA VAL A 382 21.08 101.58 27.02
C VAL A 382 21.53 102.98 26.51
N PRO A 383 21.13 103.56 25.34
CA PRO A 383 20.32 103.10 24.18
C PRO A 383 20.87 103.64 22.82
N SER A 384 19.99 103.68 21.80
CA SER A 384 20.01 104.53 20.58
C SER A 384 20.35 103.76 19.30
N ALA A 385 19.37 103.31 18.51
CA ALA A 385 18.43 104.08 17.67
C ALA A 385 19.07 104.63 16.40
N ALA A 386 18.68 104.07 15.26
CA ALA A 386 18.29 104.74 14.02
C ALA A 386 17.68 103.67 13.09
N GLN A 387 16.35 103.72 12.88
CA GLN A 387 15.69 104.09 11.61
C GLN A 387 15.72 102.95 10.56
N ALA A 388 14.63 102.53 9.92
CA ALA A 388 13.34 103.14 9.60
C ALA A 388 12.32 101.98 9.35
N SER A 389 11.08 102.08 9.85
CA SER A 389 9.86 102.43 9.08
C SER A 389 9.37 101.28 8.17
N GLU A 390 8.11 100.80 8.19
CA GLU A 390 6.86 101.41 8.65
C GLU A 390 5.73 100.36 8.64
N THR A 391 4.69 100.60 9.47
CA THR A 391 3.27 100.11 9.38
C THR A 391 3.02 98.59 9.55
N SER A 392 2.36 98.05 10.59
CA SER A 392 1.26 98.50 11.47
C SER A 392 -0.03 98.84 10.73
N LEU A 393 -1.08 98.00 10.85
CA LEU A 393 -2.30 98.31 11.61
C LEU A 393 -3.47 97.34 11.34
N LEU A 394 -4.33 97.25 12.36
CA LEU A 394 -5.64 96.58 12.48
C LEU A 394 -5.57 95.09 12.84
N SER A 395 -5.48 94.71 14.12
CA SER A 395 -6.34 95.08 15.26
C SER A 395 -7.84 95.02 14.96
N GLU A 396 -8.45 94.08 15.69
CA GLU A 396 -9.73 94.23 16.39
C GLU A 396 -11.05 93.91 15.70
N LYS A 397 -11.86 93.18 16.51
CA LYS A 397 -13.32 92.94 16.45
C LYS A 397 -13.75 91.78 15.54
N LEU A 398 -14.50 90.75 15.97
CA LEU A 398 -15.37 90.44 17.13
C LEU A 398 -15.44 88.89 17.25
N VAL A 399 -15.35 88.24 18.41
CA VAL A 399 -16.36 88.09 19.49
C VAL A 399 -17.72 87.50 19.03
N LYS A 400 -17.95 86.26 19.49
CA LYS A 400 -19.21 85.59 19.95
C LYS A 400 -20.49 85.53 19.11
N GLN A 401 -21.02 84.29 19.18
CA GLN A 401 -22.41 83.84 19.38
C GLN A 401 -23.35 83.70 18.18
N GLY A 402 -23.91 82.49 18.12
CA GLY A 402 -24.95 82.00 17.21
C GLY A 402 -24.97 80.49 17.29
#